data_AF-R7UEE7-F1
#
_entry.id   AF-R7UEE7-F1
#
_cell.length_a   1.000
_cell.length_b   1.000
_cell.length_c   1.000
_cell.angle_alpha   90.00
_cell.angle_beta   90.00
_cell.angle_gamma   90.00
#
_symmetry.space_group_name_H-M   'P 1'
#
loop_
_entity.id
_entity.type
_entity.pdbx_description
1 polymer ?
#
loop_
_entity_poly.entity_id
_entity_poly.type
_entity_poly.pdbx_seq_one_letter_code
_entity_poly.pdbx_strand_id
1 'polypeptide(L)'
;MISSLHTEAVEAALQKTKEFFLKKIAEMQKVCDEQQLQIDKLKEQVESNNDVNSNCKQDIRNLTISINNLEQYSRRSNIRINGLAVKGNGECKEAVCAFIRSNLKNKDGSVLEVNERDIDAAHPLPSSPTSTSTNSKSTVIVKFHERALRDRIIKNRRQLKGKPWSINEDLTAKNAKLLKELNFSKDFSSAWSWGGKIFAIRKTGDKPHKFNIYDDARTNLYQLLQNLICNDHGMLVDRDAINSLREVRSLATDALLLMQETHDEDQQDSHGAAPGLILTCASIHDLL
;
A
#
# COMPACT_ATOMS: atom_id res chain seq x y z
N MET A 1 -78.08 -43.80 21.01
CA MET A 1 -78.34 -42.88 19.88
C MET A 1 -77.66 -41.52 20.10
N ILE A 2 -77.90 -40.81 21.22
CA ILE A 2 -77.26 -39.50 21.51
C ILE A 2 -75.71 -39.60 21.60
N SER A 3 -75.19 -40.67 22.19
CA SER A 3 -73.73 -40.86 22.33
C SER A 3 -73.01 -41.08 20.99
N SER A 4 -73.63 -41.72 19.98
CA SER A 4 -72.96 -41.93 18.69
C SER A 4 -73.01 -40.69 17.81
N LEU A 5 -74.10 -39.93 17.86
CA LEU A 5 -74.22 -38.61 17.20
C LEU A 5 -73.16 -37.62 17.69
N HIS A 6 -72.86 -37.61 18.99
CA HIS A 6 -71.79 -36.77 19.54
C HIS A 6 -70.40 -37.20 19.06
N THR A 7 -70.13 -38.51 19.01
CA THR A 7 -68.85 -39.04 18.52
C THR A 7 -68.64 -38.73 17.04
N GLU A 8 -69.66 -38.91 16.19
CA GLU A 8 -69.61 -38.58 14.76
C GLU A 8 -69.34 -37.09 14.52
N ALA A 9 -69.99 -36.21 15.29
CA ALA A 9 -69.78 -34.77 15.16
C ALA A 9 -68.35 -34.35 15.56
N VAL A 10 -67.79 -34.97 16.60
CA VAL A 10 -66.40 -34.74 17.04
C VAL A 10 -65.41 -35.27 16.01
N GLU A 11 -65.62 -36.47 15.47
CA GLU A 11 -64.78 -37.05 14.41
C GLU A 11 -64.80 -36.20 13.13
N ALA A 12 -65.96 -35.71 12.71
CA ALA A 12 -66.09 -34.83 11.55
C ALA A 12 -65.34 -33.49 11.76
N ALA A 13 -65.42 -32.92 12.97
CA ALA A 13 -64.69 -31.70 13.30
C ALA A 13 -63.17 -31.92 13.32
N LEU A 14 -62.70 -33.06 13.86
CA LEU A 14 -61.30 -33.45 13.85
C LEU A 14 -60.78 -33.67 12.43
N GLN A 15 -61.57 -34.34 11.58
CA GLN A 15 -61.21 -34.60 10.20
C GLN A 15 -61.06 -33.29 9.40
N LYS A 16 -62.02 -32.37 9.53
CA LYS A 16 -61.96 -31.05 8.89
C LYS A 16 -60.75 -30.24 9.34
N THR A 17 -60.43 -30.30 10.64
CA THR A 17 -59.27 -29.61 11.22
C THR A 17 -57.96 -30.21 10.71
N LYS A 18 -57.87 -31.54 10.62
CA LYS A 18 -56.72 -32.25 10.05
C LYS A 18 -56.49 -31.87 8.59
N GLU A 19 -57.53 -31.85 7.77
CA GLU A 19 -57.44 -31.45 6.35
C GLU A 19 -56.97 -29.99 6.20
N PHE A 20 -57.49 -29.09 7.04
CA PHE A 20 -57.05 -27.70 7.06
C PHE A 20 -55.57 -27.57 7.39
N PHE A 21 -55.08 -28.26 8.43
CA PHE A 21 -53.67 -28.23 8.80
C PHE A 21 -52.76 -28.88 7.76
N LEU A 22 -53.17 -30.01 7.16
CA LEU A 22 -52.42 -30.65 6.08
C LEU A 22 -52.26 -29.72 4.87
N LYS A 23 -53.34 -29.01 4.49
CA LYS A 23 -53.27 -28.00 3.43
C LYS A 23 -52.28 -26.88 3.78
N LYS A 24 -52.33 -26.37 5.01
CA LYS A 24 -51.41 -25.31 5.46
C LYS A 24 -49.96 -25.76 5.54
N ILE A 25 -49.70 -26.99 5.96
CA ILE A 25 -48.35 -27.59 5.96
C ILE A 25 -47.82 -27.69 4.52
N ALA A 26 -48.65 -28.13 3.57
CA ALA A 26 -48.24 -28.21 2.17
C ALA A 26 -47.94 -26.84 1.55
N GLU A 27 -48.78 -25.82 1.83
CA GLU A 27 -48.54 -24.44 1.42
C GLU A 27 -47.23 -23.89 2.01
N MET A 28 -46.99 -24.15 3.30
CA MET A 28 -45.77 -23.70 3.99
C MET A 28 -44.52 -24.41 3.47
N GLN A 29 -44.60 -25.70 3.18
CA GLN A 29 -43.50 -26.46 2.57
C GLN A 29 -43.09 -25.85 1.22
N LYS A 30 -44.07 -25.49 0.39
CA LYS A 30 -43.81 -24.85 -0.90
C LYS A 30 -43.06 -23.52 -0.75
N VAL A 31 -43.44 -22.70 0.24
CA VAL A 31 -42.74 -21.44 0.53
C VAL A 31 -41.31 -21.71 1.01
N CYS A 32 -41.09 -22.70 1.88
CA CYS A 32 -39.75 -23.08 2.32
C CYS A 32 -38.86 -23.51 1.14
N ASP A 33 -39.39 -24.31 0.21
CA ASP A 33 -38.65 -24.77 -0.97
C ASP A 33 -38.29 -23.59 -1.90
N GLU A 34 -39.23 -22.66 -2.11
CA GLU A 34 -39.00 -21.44 -2.89
C GLU A 34 -37.96 -20.52 -2.24
N GLN A 35 -38.02 -20.36 -0.91
CA GLN A 35 -37.03 -19.59 -0.15
C GLN A 35 -35.65 -20.23 -0.20
N GLN A 36 -35.57 -21.56 -0.11
CA GLN A 36 -34.30 -22.29 -0.20
C GLN A 36 -33.63 -22.05 -1.56
N LEU A 37 -34.40 -22.10 -2.64
CA LEU A 37 -33.89 -21.81 -4.00
C LEU A 37 -33.37 -20.37 -4.12
N GLN A 38 -34.07 -19.39 -3.52
CA GLN A 38 -33.62 -18.00 -3.52
C GLN A 38 -32.32 -17.82 -2.73
N ILE A 39 -32.20 -18.47 -1.57
CA ILE A 39 -30.99 -18.44 -0.74
C ILE A 39 -29.80 -18.99 -1.52
N ASP A 40 -29.97 -20.12 -2.21
CA ASP A 40 -28.88 -20.74 -2.95
C ASP A 40 -28.43 -19.85 -4.13
N LYS A 41 -29.38 -19.25 -4.85
CA LYS A 41 -29.07 -18.26 -5.89
C LYS A 41 -28.35 -17.02 -5.34
N LEU A 42 -28.76 -16.51 -4.18
CA LEU A 42 -28.09 -15.36 -3.55
C LEU A 42 -26.67 -15.71 -3.10
N LYS A 43 -26.43 -16.93 -2.58
CA LYS A 43 -25.10 -17.40 -2.22
C LYS A 43 -24.17 -17.44 -3.43
N GLU A 44 -24.63 -17.98 -4.56
CA GLU A 44 -23.86 -18.00 -5.81
C GLU A 44 -23.51 -16.58 -6.28
N GLN A 45 -24.46 -15.64 -6.18
CA GLN A 45 -24.21 -14.24 -6.53
C GLN A 45 -23.18 -13.57 -5.60
N VAL A 46 -23.24 -13.87 -4.29
CA VAL A 46 -22.26 -13.34 -3.32
C VAL A 46 -20.86 -13.88 -3.61
N GLU A 47 -20.73 -15.17 -3.87
CA GLU A 47 -19.45 -15.79 -4.22
C GLU A 47 -18.87 -15.19 -5.51
N SER A 48 -19.68 -15.09 -6.56
CA SER A 48 -19.28 -14.46 -7.82
C SER A 48 -18.87 -12.99 -7.63
N ASN A 49 -19.61 -12.22 -6.81
CA ASN A 49 -19.27 -10.82 -6.53
C ASN A 49 -17.97 -10.70 -5.73
N ASN A 50 -17.71 -11.61 -4.81
CA ASN A 50 -16.47 -11.64 -4.04
C ASN A 50 -15.26 -11.92 -4.94
N ASP A 51 -15.39 -12.84 -5.89
CA ASP A 51 -14.34 -13.12 -6.88
C ASP A 51 -14.04 -11.89 -7.75
N VAL A 52 -15.09 -11.25 -8.28
CA VAL A 52 -14.96 -10.01 -9.08
C VAL A 52 -14.30 -8.90 -8.27
N ASN A 53 -14.71 -8.71 -7.01
CA ASN A 53 -14.12 -7.70 -6.12
C ASN A 53 -12.65 -7.99 -5.83
N SER A 54 -12.28 -9.25 -5.60
CA SER A 54 -10.88 -9.66 -5.40
C SER A 54 -10.02 -9.34 -6.62
N ASN A 55 -10.49 -9.73 -7.81
CA ASN A 55 -9.80 -9.46 -9.07
C ASN A 55 -9.66 -7.95 -9.32
N CYS A 56 -10.74 -7.19 -9.14
CA CYS A 56 -10.73 -5.74 -9.29
C CYS A 56 -9.73 -5.05 -8.34
N LYS A 57 -9.68 -5.47 -7.06
CA LYS A 57 -8.67 -4.97 -6.10
C LYS A 57 -7.24 -5.25 -6.56
N GLN A 58 -7.00 -6.43 -7.14
CA GLN A 58 -5.67 -6.77 -7.66
C GLN A 58 -5.30 -5.93 -8.89
N ASP A 59 -6.25 -5.70 -9.80
CA ASP A 59 -6.04 -4.87 -10.98
C ASP A 59 -5.77 -3.41 -10.62
N ILE A 60 -6.52 -2.85 -9.67
CA ILE A 60 -6.30 -1.51 -9.13
C ILE A 60 -4.87 -1.38 -8.58
N ARG A 61 -4.39 -2.38 -7.83
CA ARG A 61 -3.00 -2.39 -7.33
C ARG A 61 -1.98 -2.42 -8.47
N ASN A 62 -2.16 -3.32 -9.43
CA ASN A 62 -1.24 -3.48 -10.57
C ASN A 62 -1.18 -2.21 -11.43
N LEU A 63 -2.34 -1.61 -11.73
CA LEU A 63 -2.44 -0.35 -12.46
C LEU A 63 -1.79 0.79 -11.69
N THR A 64 -2.01 0.86 -10.39
CA THR A 64 -1.41 1.89 -9.55
C THR A 64 0.12 1.80 -9.50
N ILE A 65 0.67 0.58 -9.44
CA ILE A 65 2.13 0.34 -9.56
C ILE A 65 2.62 0.80 -10.93
N SER A 66 1.90 0.45 -12.00
CA SER A 66 2.28 0.78 -13.38
C SER A 66 2.28 2.29 -13.63
N ILE A 67 1.23 2.99 -13.19
CA ILE A 67 1.13 4.46 -13.28
C ILE A 67 2.30 5.11 -12.54
N ASN A 68 2.58 4.69 -11.31
CA ASN A 68 3.71 5.23 -10.54
C ASN A 68 5.06 4.95 -11.22
N ASN A 69 5.24 3.78 -11.82
CA ASN A 69 6.46 3.44 -12.56
C ASN A 69 6.64 4.32 -13.81
N LEU A 70 5.56 4.58 -14.56
CA LEU A 70 5.58 5.47 -15.72
C LEU A 70 5.87 6.91 -15.33
N GLU A 71 5.23 7.40 -14.27
CA GLU A 71 5.50 8.72 -13.72
C GLU A 71 6.97 8.81 -13.26
N GLN A 72 7.47 7.82 -12.52
CA GLN A 72 8.85 7.79 -12.06
C GLN A 72 9.85 7.71 -13.23
N TYR A 73 9.49 7.02 -14.32
CA TYR A 73 10.28 6.94 -15.53
C TYR A 73 10.44 8.33 -16.17
N SER A 74 9.35 9.12 -16.22
CA SER A 74 9.39 10.50 -16.73
C SER A 74 10.30 11.41 -15.91
N ARG A 75 10.42 11.16 -14.60
CA ARG A 75 11.27 11.92 -13.65
C ARG A 75 12.71 11.43 -13.59
N ARG A 76 13.08 10.36 -14.32
CA ARG A 76 14.38 9.71 -14.18
C ARG A 76 15.56 10.60 -14.60
N SER A 77 15.34 11.59 -15.46
CA SER A 77 16.34 12.61 -15.82
C SER A 77 16.42 13.77 -14.83
N ASN A 78 15.60 13.77 -13.77
CA ASN A 78 15.44 14.91 -12.91
C ASN A 78 16.14 14.72 -11.56
N ILE A 79 16.59 15.83 -10.98
CA ILE A 79 17.06 15.92 -9.59
C ILE A 79 16.37 17.09 -8.88
N ARG A 80 16.38 17.04 -7.55
CA ARG A 80 16.01 18.16 -6.70
C ARG A 80 17.22 18.64 -5.92
N ILE A 81 17.46 19.95 -5.93
CA ILE A 81 18.51 20.61 -5.16
C ILE A 81 17.85 21.47 -4.09
N ASN A 82 18.00 21.07 -2.83
CA ASN A 82 17.44 21.79 -1.69
C ASN A 82 18.46 22.80 -1.15
N GLY A 83 17.98 23.98 -0.77
CA GLY A 83 18.79 25.06 -0.18
C GLY A 83 19.50 25.94 -1.20
N LEU A 84 19.29 25.74 -2.50
CA LEU A 84 19.88 26.58 -3.55
C LEU A 84 19.00 27.81 -3.75
N ALA A 85 19.47 28.96 -3.26
CA ALA A 85 18.81 30.24 -3.50
C ALA A 85 19.09 30.68 -4.95
N VAL A 86 18.04 30.79 -5.76
CA VAL A 86 18.13 31.31 -7.13
C VAL A 86 17.24 32.54 -7.25
N LYS A 87 17.78 33.61 -7.84
CA LYS A 87 17.04 34.85 -8.10
C LYS A 87 16.32 34.72 -9.45
N GLY A 88 15.00 34.57 -9.45
CA GLY A 88 14.17 34.56 -10.66
C GLY A 88 14.40 33.36 -11.61
N ASN A 89 13.61 33.30 -12.67
CA ASN A 89 13.60 32.17 -13.62
C ASN A 89 14.72 32.22 -14.69
N GLY A 90 15.33 33.39 -14.93
CA GLY A 90 16.24 33.61 -16.07
C GLY A 90 17.60 32.92 -15.96
N GLU A 91 18.14 32.78 -14.75
CA GLU A 91 19.54 32.34 -14.52
C GLU A 91 19.63 30.98 -13.79
N CYS A 92 18.53 30.22 -13.73
CA CYS A 92 18.51 28.96 -12.98
C CYS A 92 19.51 27.91 -13.49
N LYS A 93 19.70 27.81 -14.81
CA LYS A 93 20.63 26.83 -15.39
C LYS A 93 22.07 27.16 -15.00
N GLU A 94 22.49 28.40 -15.17
CA GLU A 94 23.82 28.87 -14.81
C GLU A 94 24.10 28.69 -13.32
N ALA A 95 23.17 29.09 -12.44
CA ALA A 95 23.30 28.92 -10.99
C ALA A 95 23.49 27.44 -10.59
N VAL A 96 22.75 26.53 -11.22
CA VAL A 96 22.89 25.08 -11.02
C VAL A 96 24.25 24.58 -11.51
N CYS A 97 24.69 24.99 -12.69
CA CYS A 97 26.00 24.62 -13.23
C CYS A 97 27.14 25.10 -12.31
N ALA A 98 27.11 26.37 -11.89
CA ALA A 98 28.08 26.95 -10.98
C ALA A 98 28.09 26.21 -9.62
N PHE A 99 26.91 25.93 -9.07
CA PHE A 99 26.78 25.17 -7.83
C PHE A 99 27.43 23.78 -7.93
N ILE A 100 27.13 23.04 -9.00
CA ILE A 100 27.65 21.68 -9.22
C ILE A 100 29.17 21.70 -9.38
N ARG A 101 29.71 22.54 -10.27
CA ARG A 101 31.17 22.64 -10.53
C ARG A 101 31.97 23.04 -9.27
N SER A 102 31.38 23.88 -8.43
CA SER A 102 32.03 24.38 -7.21
C SER A 102 32.00 23.38 -6.06
N ASN A 103 30.96 22.53 -5.98
CA ASN A 103 30.74 21.67 -4.82
C ASN A 103 30.99 20.18 -5.08
N LEU A 104 30.98 19.73 -6.33
CA LEU A 104 31.14 18.33 -6.69
C LEU A 104 32.39 18.14 -7.56
N LYS A 105 33.23 17.19 -7.14
CA LYS A 105 34.37 16.71 -7.90
C LYS A 105 34.16 15.28 -8.36
N ASN A 106 34.81 14.90 -9.45
CA ASN A 106 34.95 13.50 -9.86
C ASN A 106 35.88 12.75 -8.89
N LYS A 107 35.94 11.42 -9.04
CA LYS A 107 36.78 10.56 -8.18
C LYS A 107 38.27 10.89 -8.25
N ASP A 108 38.73 11.38 -9.39
CA ASP A 108 40.11 11.83 -9.65
C ASP A 108 40.38 13.25 -9.14
N GLY A 109 39.41 13.91 -8.50
CA GLY A 109 39.51 15.28 -8.00
C GLY A 109 39.22 16.35 -9.05
N SER A 110 39.02 15.98 -10.31
CA SER A 110 38.66 16.94 -11.38
C SER A 110 37.29 17.56 -11.14
N VAL A 111 37.07 18.76 -11.68
CA VAL A 111 35.75 19.43 -11.62
C VAL A 111 34.73 18.58 -12.37
N LEU A 112 33.53 18.40 -11.81
CA LEU A 112 32.46 17.74 -12.52
C LEU A 112 31.95 18.65 -13.64
N GLU A 113 32.24 18.27 -14.89
CA GLU A 113 31.81 19.01 -16.08
C GLU A 113 30.30 18.92 -16.25
N VAL A 114 29.65 20.09 -16.18
CA VAL A 114 28.23 20.31 -16.48
C VAL A 114 28.10 21.68 -17.09
N ASN A 115 27.29 21.84 -18.12
CA ASN A 115 27.03 23.09 -18.82
C ASN A 115 25.53 23.31 -18.97
N GLU A 116 25.11 24.53 -19.30
CA GLU A 116 23.69 24.84 -19.47
C GLU A 116 23.04 24.03 -20.60
N ARG A 117 23.80 23.69 -21.65
CA ARG A 117 23.37 22.81 -22.75
C ARG A 117 23.06 21.38 -22.32
N ASP A 118 23.54 20.96 -21.15
CA ASP A 118 23.27 19.62 -20.61
C ASP A 118 21.95 19.59 -19.82
N ILE A 119 21.39 20.77 -19.52
CA ILE A 119 20.17 20.98 -18.75
C ILE A 119 19.03 21.38 -19.70
N ASP A 120 17.99 20.55 -19.74
CA ASP A 120 16.75 20.81 -20.48
C ASP A 120 15.97 21.95 -19.82
N ALA A 121 15.71 21.82 -18.51
CA ALA A 121 14.99 22.82 -17.73
C ALA A 121 15.50 22.85 -16.28
N ALA A 122 15.55 24.05 -15.70
CA ALA A 122 15.80 24.26 -14.28
C ALA A 122 14.90 25.38 -13.78
N HIS A 123 14.20 25.17 -12.68
CA HIS A 123 13.35 26.20 -12.07
C HIS A 123 13.14 25.94 -10.57
N PRO A 124 12.96 27.00 -9.75
CA PRO A 124 12.57 26.85 -8.37
C PRO A 124 11.16 26.27 -8.27
N LEU A 125 10.96 25.35 -7.33
CA LEU A 125 9.64 24.90 -6.93
C LEU A 125 9.02 25.95 -5.99
N PRO A 126 7.69 26.16 -6.07
CA PRO A 126 7.01 27.04 -5.14
C PRO A 126 7.20 26.55 -3.70
N SER A 127 7.68 27.44 -2.83
CA SER A 127 7.71 27.16 -1.39
C SER A 127 6.29 27.07 -0.85
N SER A 128 6.06 26.13 0.08
CA SER A 128 4.77 26.02 0.75
C SER A 128 4.44 27.31 1.52
N PRO A 129 3.23 27.88 1.37
CA PRO A 129 2.83 29.14 1.98
C PRO A 129 2.84 29.12 3.52
N THR A 130 2.78 27.93 4.12
CA THR A 130 2.89 27.72 5.58
C THR A 130 4.32 27.90 6.14
N SER A 131 5.32 28.12 5.28
CA SER A 131 6.68 28.44 5.73
C SER A 131 6.81 29.95 5.98
N THR A 132 6.21 30.44 7.07
CA THR A 132 6.39 31.82 7.58
C THR A 132 7.80 32.09 8.10
N SER A 133 8.70 31.09 8.07
CA SER A 133 10.11 31.31 8.36
C SER A 133 10.81 31.88 7.14
N THR A 134 11.48 33.01 7.34
CA THR A 134 12.45 33.65 6.43
C THR A 134 13.61 32.73 5.98
N ASN A 135 13.58 31.45 6.38
CA ASN A 135 14.56 30.39 6.12
C ASN A 135 13.99 29.20 5.32
N SER A 136 12.82 29.34 4.66
CA SER A 136 12.32 28.28 3.77
C SER A 136 13.39 27.98 2.70
N LYS A 137 13.99 26.79 2.77
CA LYS A 137 15.06 26.40 1.85
C LYS A 137 14.46 26.18 0.48
N SER A 138 14.74 27.10 -0.44
CA SER A 138 14.33 26.99 -1.85
C SER A 138 14.76 25.63 -2.42
N THR A 139 13.86 24.97 -3.13
CA THR A 139 14.15 23.71 -3.83
C THR A 139 14.11 23.96 -5.32
N VAL A 140 15.18 23.65 -6.03
CA VAL A 140 15.24 23.75 -7.49
C VAL A 140 15.08 22.35 -8.08
N ILE A 141 14.16 22.21 -9.04
CA ILE A 141 14.08 21.00 -9.87
C ILE A 141 14.89 21.22 -11.14
N VAL A 142 15.67 20.21 -11.51
CA VAL A 142 16.57 20.27 -12.68
C VAL A 142 16.37 19.01 -13.51
N LYS A 143 16.10 19.17 -14.80
CA LYS A 143 15.99 18.10 -15.79
C LYS A 143 17.21 18.14 -16.72
N PHE A 144 17.90 17.01 -16.82
CA PHE A 144 19.05 16.85 -17.72
C PHE A 144 18.65 16.16 -19.03
N HIS A 145 19.37 16.44 -20.10
CA HIS A 145 19.21 15.67 -21.35
C HIS A 145 19.76 14.25 -21.20
N GLU A 146 20.89 14.10 -20.49
CA GLU A 146 21.57 12.81 -20.34
C GLU A 146 21.42 12.23 -18.92
N ARG A 147 20.90 11.00 -18.84
CA ARG A 147 20.77 10.28 -17.55
C ARG A 147 22.12 9.96 -16.92
N ALA A 148 23.16 9.72 -17.73
CA ALA A 148 24.50 9.41 -17.23
C ALA A 148 25.11 10.60 -16.48
N LEU A 149 24.95 11.83 -16.98
CA LEU A 149 25.36 13.03 -16.25
C LEU A 149 24.61 13.18 -14.93
N ARG A 150 23.28 12.99 -14.96
CA ARG A 150 22.46 12.97 -13.75
C ARG A 150 23.00 11.95 -12.72
N ASP A 151 23.30 10.73 -13.15
CA ASP A 151 23.79 9.66 -12.28
C ASP A 151 25.18 9.98 -11.71
N ARG A 152 26.06 10.61 -12.48
CA ARG A 152 27.36 11.12 -12.00
C ARG A 152 27.18 12.14 -10.88
N ILE A 153 26.27 13.10 -11.05
CA ILE A 153 25.95 14.11 -10.03
C ILE A 153 25.42 13.43 -8.76
N ILE A 154 24.43 12.54 -8.91
CA ILE A 154 23.81 11.79 -7.81
C ILE A 154 24.84 10.92 -7.06
N LYS A 155 25.83 10.36 -7.74
CA LYS A 155 26.91 9.57 -7.12
C LYS A 155 27.83 10.43 -6.25
N ASN A 156 28.15 11.65 -6.70
CA ASN A 156 29.06 12.56 -6.01
C ASN A 156 28.40 13.38 -4.90
N ARG A 157 27.06 13.36 -4.77
CA ARG A 157 26.29 14.14 -3.77
C ARG A 157 26.73 13.97 -2.31
N ARG A 158 27.39 12.85 -1.97
CA ARG A 158 27.92 12.61 -0.61
C ARG A 158 28.92 13.68 -0.15
N GLN A 159 29.57 14.38 -1.09
CA GLN A 159 30.46 15.53 -0.81
C GLN A 159 29.70 16.74 -0.21
N LEU A 160 28.37 16.73 -0.26
CA LEU A 160 27.52 17.76 0.35
C LEU A 160 27.12 17.43 1.80
N LYS A 161 27.53 16.27 2.35
CA LYS A 161 27.18 15.90 3.72
C LYS A 161 27.71 16.95 4.71
N GLY A 162 26.84 17.46 5.58
CA GLY A 162 27.16 18.52 6.54
C GLY A 162 27.08 19.96 5.97
N LYS A 163 26.84 20.12 4.67
CA LYS A 163 26.59 21.43 4.05
C LYS A 163 25.10 21.79 4.12
N PRO A 164 24.71 23.07 3.97
CA PRO A 164 23.31 23.49 4.01
C PRO A 164 22.47 22.97 2.82
N TRP A 165 23.12 22.47 1.77
CA TRP A 165 22.51 21.98 0.54
C TRP A 165 22.40 20.45 0.50
N SER A 166 21.38 19.95 -0.22
CA SER A 166 21.29 18.52 -0.56
C SER A 166 20.81 18.33 -1.99
N ILE A 167 21.28 17.25 -2.62
CA ILE A 167 20.80 16.81 -3.94
C ILE A 167 20.10 15.47 -3.74
N ASN A 168 18.89 15.33 -4.28
CA ASN A 168 18.13 14.07 -4.25
C ASN A 168 17.60 13.73 -5.64
N GLU A 169 17.28 12.45 -5.87
CA GLU A 169 16.49 12.08 -7.05
C GLU A 169 15.09 12.69 -6.96
N ASP A 170 14.50 13.05 -8.10
CA ASP A 170 13.11 13.46 -8.17
C ASP A 170 12.20 12.21 -8.15
N LEU A 171 11.82 11.81 -6.94
CA LEU A 171 10.92 10.68 -6.72
C LEU A 171 9.44 11.10 -6.87
N THR A 172 8.58 10.17 -7.27
CA THR A 172 7.13 10.34 -7.11
C THR A 172 6.77 10.47 -5.62
N ALA A 173 5.60 11.03 -5.32
CA ALA A 173 5.16 11.19 -3.94
C ALA A 173 5.09 9.85 -3.20
N LYS A 174 4.61 8.79 -3.87
CA LYS A 174 4.52 7.44 -3.29
C LYS A 174 5.90 6.84 -3.03
N ASN A 175 6.84 6.97 -3.96
CA ASN A 175 8.22 6.49 -3.77
C ASN A 175 8.95 7.26 -2.67
N ALA A 176 8.77 8.57 -2.58
CA ALA A 176 9.33 9.39 -1.51
C ALA A 176 8.74 9.02 -0.14
N LYS A 177 7.43 8.78 -0.06
CA LYS A 177 6.74 8.30 1.16
C LYS A 177 7.31 6.93 1.59
N LEU A 178 7.35 5.96 0.69
CA LEU A 178 7.91 4.63 0.94
C LEU A 178 9.37 4.70 1.43
N LEU A 179 10.21 5.49 0.76
CA LEU A 179 11.60 5.66 1.17
C LEU A 179 11.71 6.27 2.58
N LYS A 180 10.82 7.21 2.92
CA LYS A 180 10.75 7.80 4.25
C LYS A 180 10.37 6.73 5.28
N GLU A 181 9.29 5.98 5.03
CA GLU A 181 8.81 4.91 5.92
C GLU A 181 9.88 3.84 6.17
N LEU A 182 10.57 3.37 5.13
CA LEU A 182 11.64 2.39 5.25
C LEU A 182 12.83 2.92 6.06
N ASN A 183 13.16 4.22 5.96
CA ASN A 183 14.23 4.83 6.75
C ASN A 183 13.88 5.01 8.23
N PHE A 184 12.60 5.18 8.56
CA PHE A 184 12.13 5.31 9.96
C PHE A 184 11.74 3.98 10.61
N SER A 185 11.56 2.92 9.81
CA SER A 185 11.23 1.60 10.34
C SER A 185 12.40 0.98 11.12
N LYS A 186 12.08 0.35 12.25
CA LYS A 186 13.05 -0.39 13.08
C LYS A 186 13.55 -1.68 12.42
N ASP A 187 12.85 -2.20 11.41
CA ASP A 187 13.13 -3.50 10.79
C ASP A 187 14.23 -3.41 9.72
N PHE A 188 14.56 -2.19 9.30
CA PHE A 188 15.54 -1.92 8.25
C PHE A 188 16.81 -1.30 8.83
N SER A 189 17.96 -1.73 8.32
CA SER A 189 19.26 -1.14 8.66
C SER A 189 19.53 0.10 7.81
N SER A 190 19.07 0.12 6.57
CA SER A 190 19.22 1.25 5.65
C SER A 190 18.23 1.18 4.49
N ALA A 191 17.84 2.34 3.97
CA ALA A 191 17.03 2.46 2.75
C ALA A 191 17.54 3.60 1.86
N TRP A 192 17.51 3.41 0.54
CA TRP A 192 17.96 4.40 -0.43
C TRP A 192 17.22 4.26 -1.77
N SER A 193 17.28 5.31 -2.58
CA SER A 193 16.84 5.25 -3.98
C SER A 193 18.01 5.17 -4.95
N TRP A 194 17.78 4.48 -6.07
CA TRP A 194 18.65 4.52 -7.22
C TRP A 194 17.88 4.34 -8.52
N GLY A 195 18.01 5.30 -9.45
CA GLY A 195 17.31 5.27 -10.73
C GLY A 195 15.79 5.36 -10.58
N GLY A 196 15.30 5.99 -9.51
CA GLY A 196 13.88 6.05 -9.15
C GLY A 196 13.31 4.77 -8.53
N LYS A 197 14.13 3.72 -8.32
CA LYS A 197 13.73 2.50 -7.60
C LYS A 197 14.12 2.62 -6.14
N ILE A 198 13.31 2.05 -5.24
CA ILE A 198 13.56 2.05 -3.80
C ILE A 198 14.18 0.72 -3.40
N PHE A 199 15.23 0.80 -2.57
CA PHE A 199 15.94 -0.35 -2.03
C PHE A 199 16.07 -0.21 -0.52
N ALA A 200 16.02 -1.32 0.19
CA ALA A 200 16.34 -1.37 1.62
C ALA A 200 16.97 -2.70 2.03
N ILE A 201 17.75 -2.68 3.10
CA ILE A 201 18.33 -3.85 3.76
C ILE A 201 17.62 -4.04 5.09
N ARG A 202 17.06 -5.23 5.33
CA ARG A 202 16.47 -5.59 6.64
C ARG A 202 17.60 -5.79 7.65
N LYS A 203 17.38 -5.52 8.93
CA LYS A 203 18.41 -5.78 9.97
C LYS A 203 18.79 -7.26 10.09
N THR A 204 17.86 -8.15 9.72
CA THR A 204 18.04 -9.60 9.77
C THR A 204 18.72 -10.19 8.53
N GLY A 205 19.00 -9.39 7.50
CA GLY A 205 19.58 -9.91 6.26
C GLY A 205 20.59 -8.95 5.66
N ASP A 206 21.49 -9.49 4.86
CA ASP A 206 22.62 -8.70 4.34
C ASP A 206 22.41 -8.15 2.92
N LYS A 207 21.34 -8.58 2.24
CA LYS A 207 21.12 -8.27 0.83
C LYS A 207 20.13 -7.10 0.66
N PRO A 208 20.43 -6.14 -0.24
CA PRO A 208 19.47 -5.13 -0.66
C PRO A 208 18.26 -5.76 -1.36
N HIS A 209 17.07 -5.39 -0.95
CA HIS A 209 15.82 -5.78 -1.61
C HIS A 209 15.19 -4.56 -2.27
N LYS A 210 14.58 -4.76 -3.44
CA LYS A 210 13.83 -3.72 -4.16
C LYS A 210 12.39 -3.71 -3.66
N PHE A 211 11.87 -2.52 -3.36
CA PHE A 211 10.50 -2.31 -2.90
C PHE A 211 9.67 -1.57 -3.96
N ASN A 212 8.36 -1.84 -3.98
CA ASN A 212 7.32 -1.12 -4.71
C ASN A 212 6.39 -0.38 -3.73
N ILE A 213 5.51 0.48 -4.26
CA ILE A 213 4.66 1.39 -3.48
C ILE A 213 3.61 0.74 -2.56
N TYR A 214 3.37 -0.57 -2.71
CA TYR A 214 2.52 -1.36 -1.84
C TYR A 214 3.31 -2.33 -0.96
N ASP A 215 4.63 -2.40 -1.13
CA ASP A 215 5.47 -3.17 -0.21
C ASP A 215 5.58 -2.37 1.08
N ASP A 216 4.89 -2.83 2.12
CA ASP A 216 4.96 -2.25 3.46
C ASP A 216 6.24 -2.71 4.17
N ALA A 217 6.82 -1.84 4.98
CA ALA A 217 7.88 -2.18 5.94
C ALA A 217 7.50 -3.40 6.81
N ARG A 218 6.21 -3.54 7.14
CA ARG A 218 5.67 -4.64 7.98
C ARG A 218 5.31 -5.90 7.20
N THR A 219 5.07 -5.80 5.90
CA THR A 219 4.54 -6.94 5.14
C THR A 219 5.69 -7.78 4.57
N ASN A 220 6.03 -8.84 5.28
CA ASN A 220 6.77 -9.97 4.71
C ASN A 220 6.03 -11.30 4.89
N LEU A 221 4.73 -11.28 5.18
CA LEU A 221 3.96 -12.52 5.34
C LEU A 221 3.84 -13.27 4.00
N TYR A 222 3.61 -12.56 2.88
CA TYR A 222 3.51 -13.16 1.54
C TYR A 222 4.85 -13.74 1.03
N GLN A 223 5.98 -13.08 1.32
CA GLN A 223 7.29 -13.60 0.92
C GLN A 223 7.76 -14.75 1.83
N LEU A 224 7.44 -14.71 3.13
CA LEU A 224 7.66 -15.87 4.03
C LEU A 224 6.80 -17.06 3.60
N LEU A 225 5.52 -16.84 3.30
CA LEU A 225 4.59 -17.88 2.84
C LEU A 225 5.03 -18.48 1.49
N GLN A 226 5.48 -17.67 0.52
CA GLN A 226 6.04 -18.20 -0.73
C GLN A 226 7.32 -19.02 -0.51
N ASN A 227 8.17 -18.63 0.44
CA ASN A 227 9.38 -19.40 0.77
C ASN A 227 9.05 -20.69 1.54
N LEU A 228 7.99 -20.72 2.35
CA LEU A 228 7.49 -21.92 3.02
C LEU A 228 6.88 -22.91 2.01
N ILE A 229 6.11 -22.41 1.04
CA ILE A 229 5.48 -23.25 0.00
C ILE A 229 6.51 -23.80 -0.99
N CYS A 230 7.60 -23.07 -1.27
CA CYS A 230 8.61 -23.48 -2.25
C CYS A 230 9.75 -24.36 -1.68
N ASN A 231 9.90 -24.47 -0.35
CA ASN A 231 10.97 -25.27 0.26
C ASN A 231 10.60 -26.74 0.49
N ASP A 232 9.32 -27.11 0.39
CA ASP A 232 8.90 -28.52 0.48
C ASP A 232 8.94 -29.18 -0.90
N HIS A 233 10.15 -29.45 -1.38
CA HIS A 233 10.37 -30.48 -2.38
C HIS A 233 10.10 -31.85 -1.75
N GLY A 234 8.85 -32.32 -1.84
CA GLY A 234 8.56 -33.76 -1.88
C GLY A 234 7.56 -34.34 -0.88
N MET A 235 6.67 -33.56 -0.25
CA MET A 235 5.53 -34.14 0.47
C MET A 235 4.19 -33.57 -0.01
N LEU A 236 3.27 -34.48 -0.31
CA LEU A 236 1.86 -34.21 -0.59
C LEU A 236 1.28 -33.34 0.53
N VAL A 237 1.06 -32.06 0.25
CA VAL A 237 0.44 -31.15 1.21
C VAL A 237 -1.05 -31.48 1.27
N ASP A 238 -1.48 -31.87 2.46
CA ASP A 238 -2.87 -32.16 2.80
C ASP A 238 -3.80 -31.02 2.35
N ARG A 239 -4.90 -31.38 1.69
CA ARG A 239 -5.90 -30.43 1.16
C ARG A 239 -6.51 -29.61 2.30
N ASP A 240 -6.58 -30.18 3.49
CA ASP A 240 -7.07 -29.51 4.70
C ASP A 240 -6.07 -28.48 5.20
N ALA A 241 -4.76 -28.74 5.13
CA ALA A 241 -3.74 -27.75 5.46
C ALA A 241 -3.78 -26.54 4.51
N ILE A 242 -4.08 -26.76 3.22
CA ILE A 242 -4.28 -25.67 2.25
C ILE A 242 -5.54 -24.86 2.56
N ASN A 243 -6.62 -25.52 2.99
CA ASN A 243 -7.86 -24.85 3.38
C ASN A 243 -7.68 -24.05 4.68
N SER A 244 -7.01 -24.61 5.68
CA SER A 244 -6.65 -23.88 6.91
C SER A 244 -5.73 -22.68 6.61
N LEU A 245 -4.79 -22.81 5.68
CA LEU A 245 -3.96 -21.67 5.23
C LEU A 245 -4.77 -20.60 4.48
N ARG A 246 -5.81 -20.98 3.73
CA ARG A 246 -6.76 -20.03 3.11
C ARG A 246 -7.60 -19.30 4.15
N GLU A 247 -8.01 -20.00 5.20
CA GLU A 247 -8.77 -19.44 6.31
C GLU A 247 -7.93 -18.45 7.13
N VAL A 248 -6.69 -18.83 7.45
CA VAL A 248 -5.70 -17.94 8.08
C VAL A 248 -5.40 -16.73 7.18
N ARG A 249 -5.35 -16.92 5.85
CA ARG A 249 -5.20 -15.81 4.88
C ARG A 249 -6.41 -14.88 4.89
N SER A 250 -7.64 -15.39 4.99
CA SER A 250 -8.85 -14.57 5.11
C SER A 250 -8.80 -13.74 6.38
N LEU A 251 -8.58 -14.40 7.52
CA LEU A 251 -8.51 -13.76 8.84
C LEU A 251 -7.39 -12.72 8.93
N ALA A 252 -6.22 -13.00 8.35
CA ALA A 252 -5.11 -12.04 8.31
C ALA A 252 -5.43 -10.84 7.40
N THR A 253 -6.18 -11.04 6.33
CA THR A 253 -6.60 -9.94 5.42
C THR A 253 -7.66 -9.07 6.07
N ASP A 254 -8.62 -9.68 6.78
CA ASP A 254 -9.67 -8.97 7.52
C ASP A 254 -9.08 -8.19 8.70
N ALA A 255 -8.12 -8.78 9.43
CA ALA A 255 -7.37 -8.10 10.48
C ALA A 255 -6.54 -6.92 9.95
N LEU A 256 -5.96 -7.04 8.75
CA LEU A 256 -5.21 -5.94 8.13
C LEU A 256 -6.13 -4.80 7.67
N LEU A 257 -7.33 -5.14 7.20
CA LEU A 257 -8.36 -4.18 6.78
C LEU A 257 -8.89 -3.40 7.98
N LEU A 258 -9.21 -4.11 9.08
CA LEU A 258 -9.63 -3.50 10.35
C LEU A 258 -8.56 -2.57 10.91
N MET A 259 -7.27 -2.95 10.84
CA MET A 259 -6.18 -2.06 11.26
C MET A 259 -6.03 -0.82 10.37
N GLN A 260 -6.44 -0.88 9.10
CA GLN A 260 -6.44 0.29 8.21
C GLN A 260 -7.63 1.22 8.50
N GLU A 261 -8.81 0.67 8.76
CA GLU A 261 -10.02 1.43 9.12
C GLU A 261 -9.85 2.17 10.46
N THR A 262 -9.24 1.54 11.48
CA THR A 262 -8.95 2.21 12.76
C THR A 262 -7.97 3.37 12.61
N HIS A 263 -7.10 3.36 11.59
CA HIS A 263 -6.12 4.43 11.39
C HIS A 263 -6.70 5.63 10.64
N ASP A 264 -7.76 5.43 9.87
CA ASP A 264 -8.49 6.49 9.17
C ASP A 264 -9.52 7.19 10.09
N GLU A 265 -10.12 6.47 11.06
CA GLU A 265 -10.98 7.08 12.10
C GLU A 265 -10.18 7.99 13.06
N ASP A 266 -8.98 7.58 13.49
CA ASP A 266 -8.11 8.39 14.35
C ASP A 266 -7.61 9.70 13.68
N GLN A 267 -7.64 9.78 12.34
CA GLN A 267 -7.29 11.01 11.62
C GLN A 267 -8.47 11.98 11.46
N GLN A 268 -9.72 11.51 11.59
CA GLN A 268 -10.90 12.37 11.49
C GLN A 268 -11.28 13.03 12.83
N ASP A 269 -10.91 12.45 13.97
CA ASP A 269 -11.28 12.99 15.30
C ASP A 269 -10.20 13.86 16.00
N SER A 270 -9.09 14.17 15.31
CA SER A 270 -8.02 15.03 15.88
C SER A 270 -8.29 16.54 15.77
N HIS A 271 -9.48 16.98 16.20
CA HIS A 271 -9.74 18.34 16.67
C HIS A 271 -10.25 18.32 18.12
N GLY A 272 -9.34 17.93 19.03
CA GLY A 272 -9.38 18.36 20.42
C GLY A 272 -9.55 17.25 21.46
N ALA A 273 -8.46 16.64 21.91
CA ALA A 273 -8.17 16.30 23.31
C ALA A 273 -6.81 15.57 23.42
N ALA A 274 -6.15 15.74 24.57
CA ALA A 274 -4.86 15.13 24.93
C ALA A 274 -5.06 13.81 25.74
N PRO A 275 -4.00 13.07 26.13
CA PRO A 275 -3.82 11.66 25.78
C PRO A 275 -4.23 10.68 26.90
N GLY A 276 -4.85 9.55 26.53
CA GLY A 276 -5.19 8.47 27.46
C GLY A 276 -5.10 7.09 26.81
N LEU A 277 -4.28 6.22 27.41
CA LEU A 277 -4.08 4.79 27.18
C LEU A 277 -3.49 4.34 25.82
N ILE A 278 -2.16 4.19 25.82
CA ILE A 278 -1.43 3.33 24.89
C ILE A 278 -1.63 1.88 25.33
N LEU A 279 -2.56 1.17 24.69
CA LEU A 279 -2.57 -0.30 24.68
C LEU A 279 -1.46 -0.75 23.72
N THR A 280 -0.31 -1.12 24.28
CA THR A 280 0.82 -1.66 23.51
C THR A 280 0.47 -3.06 22.97
N CYS A 281 0.79 -3.33 21.70
CA CYS A 281 0.57 -4.59 20.97
C CYS A 281 1.38 -5.80 21.51
N ALA A 282 1.77 -5.81 22.79
CA ALA A 282 2.62 -6.85 23.36
C ALA A 282 1.87 -8.16 23.69
N SER A 283 0.54 -8.17 23.75
CA SER A 283 -0.21 -9.31 24.30
C SER A 283 -0.71 -10.36 23.31
N ILE A 284 -0.37 -10.29 22.01
CA ILE A 284 -0.83 -11.28 21.03
C ILE A 284 0.28 -12.26 20.60
N HIS A 285 1.53 -12.02 21.02
CA HIS A 285 2.64 -12.94 20.69
C HIS A 285 2.67 -14.22 21.55
N ASP A 286 1.82 -14.32 22.58
CA ASP A 286 1.77 -15.47 23.51
C ASP A 286 0.56 -16.40 23.28
N LEU A 287 -0.16 -16.26 22.15
CA LEU A 287 -1.37 -17.05 21.87
C LEU A 287 -1.38 -17.75 20.49
N LEU A 288 -0.22 -17.90 19.86
CA LEU A 288 0.04 -18.77 18.71
C LEU A 288 1.30 -19.60 18.98
#